data_AF-A0A496S1B3-F1
#
_entry.id   AF-A0A496S1B3-F1
#
_cell.length_a   1.000
_cell.length_b   1.000
_cell.length_c   1.000
_cell.angle_alpha   90.00
_cell.angle_beta   90.00
_cell.angle_gamma   90.00
#
_symmetry.space_group_name_H-M   'P 1'
#
loop_
_entity.id
_entity.type
_entity.pdbx_description
1 polymer ?
#
loop_
_entity_poly.entity_id
_entity_poly.type
_entity_poly.pdbx_seq_one_letter_code
_entity_poly.pdbx_strand_id
1 'polypeptide(L)'
;MKHSRILSFSLLFLALFFSHAEAEEKDGGIFSTLGSKKQFAGEVSFLIEKAWKEWQDSVLLNGIEVEGSQGLLQPGDIGGPVISASSILASFDREGKSEDYIGCVKAVAGAVENGMRSWQRGYSHNNIPFPQGASCTFTLPPCKNVPVTVGSGVSSGDREMTERALYNYLLYYAPAREEGTLIVFRGSAKAISECFAEWKDSCFIIGILATGGIAPQPAPMGSGPGPVRGAKGRGGRLAGPYFDGSSMDSRMLEYFWEQEK
;
A
#
# COMPACT_ATOMS: atom_id res chain seq x y z
N MET A 1 -17.40 54.23 -55.57
CA MET A 1 -17.45 53.71 -54.17
C MET A 1 -17.86 52.23 -54.18
N LYS A 2 -16.94 51.27 -54.37
CA LYS A 2 -17.27 49.81 -54.34
C LYS A 2 -16.07 48.89 -54.05
N HIS A 3 -15.06 49.33 -53.28
CA HIS A 3 -13.88 48.49 -52.97
C HIS A 3 -13.52 48.32 -51.48
N SER A 4 -14.35 48.79 -50.54
CA SER A 4 -13.97 48.78 -49.11
C SER A 4 -14.45 47.57 -48.29
N ARG A 5 -15.17 46.61 -48.88
CA ARG A 5 -15.80 45.51 -48.11
C ARG A 5 -15.08 44.16 -48.17
N ILE A 6 -14.07 44.00 -49.04
CA ILE A 6 -13.39 42.70 -49.21
C ILE A 6 -12.20 42.54 -48.24
N LEU A 7 -11.54 43.64 -47.86
CA LEU A 7 -10.39 43.60 -46.95
C LEU A 7 -10.75 43.23 -45.49
N SER A 8 -12.00 43.45 -45.06
CA SER A 8 -12.40 43.18 -43.68
C SER A 8 -12.70 41.69 -43.41
N PHE A 9 -12.99 40.90 -44.44
CA PHE A 9 -13.26 39.47 -44.28
C PHE A 9 -11.96 38.63 -44.24
N SER A 10 -10.93 39.02 -45.01
CA SER A 10 -9.64 38.33 -45.02
C SER A 10 -8.86 38.49 -43.71
N LEU A 11 -8.97 39.64 -43.04
CA LEU A 11 -8.35 39.87 -41.74
C LEU A 11 -9.02 39.07 -40.61
N LEU A 12 -10.34 38.88 -40.67
CA LEU A 12 -11.07 38.07 -39.69
C LEU A 12 -10.78 36.56 -39.87
N PHE A 13 -10.61 36.10 -41.12
CA PHE A 13 -10.25 34.71 -41.41
C PHE A 13 -8.81 34.38 -40.99
N LEU A 14 -7.86 35.31 -41.18
CA LEU A 14 -6.49 35.16 -40.68
C LEU A 14 -6.44 35.18 -39.15
N ALA A 15 -7.20 36.05 -38.47
CA ALA A 15 -7.26 36.05 -37.01
C ALA A 15 -7.87 34.75 -36.44
N LEU A 16 -8.89 34.18 -37.08
CA LEU A 16 -9.45 32.89 -36.69
C LEU A 16 -8.50 31.71 -36.99
N PHE A 17 -7.73 31.78 -38.09
CA PHE A 17 -6.70 30.77 -38.38
C PHE A 17 -5.51 30.87 -37.43
N PHE A 18 -5.08 32.07 -37.03
CA PHE A 18 -4.00 32.22 -36.04
C PHE A 18 -4.46 31.85 -34.62
N SER A 19 -5.72 32.11 -34.24
CA SER A 19 -6.27 31.59 -32.98
C SER A 19 -6.52 30.07 -32.98
N HIS A 20 -6.66 29.42 -34.15
CA HIS A 20 -6.68 27.95 -34.24
C HIS A 20 -5.27 27.35 -34.33
N ALA A 21 -4.31 28.03 -34.95
CA ALA A 21 -2.93 27.55 -35.06
C ALA A 21 -2.17 27.63 -33.73
N GLU A 22 -2.51 28.56 -32.84
CA GLU A 22 -1.97 28.60 -31.46
C GLU A 22 -2.65 27.60 -30.50
N ALA A 23 -3.67 26.88 -30.95
CA ALA A 23 -4.32 25.81 -30.17
C ALA A 23 -3.76 24.40 -30.49
N GLU A 24 -2.84 24.29 -31.45
CA GLU A 24 -2.34 23.01 -31.98
C GLU A 24 -0.84 22.78 -31.67
N GLU A 25 -0.40 23.22 -30.49
CA GLU A 25 0.92 22.88 -29.92
C GLU A 25 0.79 22.41 -28.45
N LYS A 26 -0.09 21.43 -28.22
CA LYS A 26 -0.17 20.66 -26.96
C LYS A 26 -0.27 19.16 -27.25
N ASP A 27 0.60 18.65 -28.10
CA ASP A 27 0.70 17.21 -28.38
C ASP A 27 1.59 16.48 -27.34
N GLY A 28 1.76 17.08 -26.16
CA GLY A 28 2.39 16.44 -25.03
C GLY A 28 1.32 15.92 -24.08
N GLY A 29 1.16 14.61 -24.00
CA GLY A 29 0.33 13.95 -22.98
C GLY A 29 0.59 14.45 -21.56
N ILE A 30 -0.27 14.12 -20.60
CA ILE A 30 -0.17 14.61 -19.21
C ILE A 30 1.18 14.29 -18.55
N PHE A 31 1.85 13.23 -19.02
CA PHE A 31 3.18 12.81 -18.58
C PHE A 31 4.27 12.95 -19.66
N SER A 32 4.14 13.94 -20.52
CA SER A 32 5.07 14.23 -21.63
C SER A 32 6.46 14.69 -21.17
N THR A 33 6.62 15.17 -19.94
CA THR A 33 7.91 15.69 -19.44
C THR A 33 8.37 14.93 -18.19
N LEU A 34 9.68 14.86 -17.98
CA LEU A 34 10.24 14.34 -16.72
C LEU A 34 9.75 15.14 -15.51
N GLY A 35 9.49 16.44 -15.68
CA GLY A 35 8.96 17.32 -14.64
C GLY A 35 7.59 16.87 -14.13
N SER A 36 6.65 16.56 -15.04
CA SER A 36 5.31 16.10 -14.64
C SER A 36 5.33 14.69 -14.05
N LYS A 37 6.20 13.80 -14.54
CA LYS A 37 6.43 12.48 -13.94
C LYS A 37 6.99 12.59 -12.51
N LYS A 38 7.97 13.48 -12.28
CA LYS A 38 8.54 13.76 -10.95
C LYS A 38 7.51 14.28 -9.96
N GLN A 39 6.70 15.24 -10.38
CA GLN A 39 5.62 15.78 -9.55
C GLN A 39 4.64 14.69 -9.13
N PHE A 40 4.25 13.81 -10.07
CA PHE A 40 3.39 12.67 -9.78
C PHE A 40 4.00 11.69 -8.80
N ALA A 41 5.28 11.34 -8.96
CA ALA A 41 5.97 10.43 -8.05
C ALA A 41 5.99 10.96 -6.62
N GLY A 42 6.45 12.20 -6.41
CA GLY A 42 6.50 12.79 -5.08
C GLY A 42 5.12 12.88 -4.42
N GLU A 43 4.09 13.23 -5.20
CA GLU A 43 2.72 13.33 -4.69
C GLU A 43 2.15 11.97 -4.29
N VAL A 44 2.19 10.97 -5.17
CA VAL A 44 1.64 9.65 -4.89
C VAL A 44 2.36 8.99 -3.72
N SER A 45 3.68 9.08 -3.66
CA SER A 45 4.47 8.55 -2.54
C SER A 45 4.09 9.18 -1.21
N PHE A 46 3.94 10.50 -1.15
CA PHE A 46 3.53 11.21 0.06
C PHE A 46 2.13 10.79 0.54
N LEU A 47 1.16 10.70 -0.39
CA LEU A 47 -0.20 10.30 -0.06
C LEU A 47 -0.28 8.86 0.48
N ILE A 48 0.46 7.93 -0.13
CA ILE A 48 0.52 6.54 0.31
C ILE A 48 1.20 6.43 1.67
N GLU A 49 2.37 7.05 1.86
CA GLU A 49 3.11 7.02 3.13
C GLU A 49 2.23 7.50 4.30
N LYS A 50 1.54 8.62 4.11
CA LYS A 50 0.67 9.19 5.13
C LYS A 50 -0.45 8.22 5.51
N ALA A 51 -1.19 7.69 4.54
CA ALA A 51 -2.27 6.75 4.79
C ALA A 51 -1.76 5.43 5.40
N TRP A 52 -0.57 4.98 4.99
CA TRP A 52 0.07 3.79 5.52
C TRP A 52 0.42 3.94 7.00
N LYS A 53 0.98 5.09 7.37
CA LYS A 53 1.33 5.42 8.75
C LYS A 53 0.08 5.43 9.64
N GLU A 54 -0.96 6.14 9.22
CA GLU A 54 -2.24 6.19 9.95
C GLU A 54 -2.84 4.80 10.12
N TRP A 55 -2.77 3.95 9.10
CA TRP A 55 -3.22 2.57 9.16
C TRP A 55 -2.38 1.72 10.12
N GLN A 56 -1.05 1.73 9.98
CA GLN A 56 -0.15 0.93 10.81
C GLN A 56 -0.30 1.24 12.30
N ASP A 57 -0.48 2.53 12.64
CA ASP A 57 -0.71 2.99 14.00
C ASP A 57 -2.09 2.57 14.55
N SER A 58 -3.05 2.29 13.67
CA SER A 58 -4.44 1.93 14.03
C SER A 58 -4.70 0.42 14.05
N VAL A 59 -3.79 -0.40 13.52
CA VAL A 59 -3.96 -1.85 13.44
C VAL A 59 -3.80 -2.51 14.80
N LEU A 60 -4.71 -3.45 15.10
CA LEU A 60 -4.67 -4.27 16.31
C LEU A 60 -4.73 -5.74 15.94
N LEU A 61 -3.83 -6.53 16.53
CA LEU A 61 -3.81 -7.99 16.37
C LEU A 61 -4.47 -8.63 17.60
N ASN A 62 -5.59 -9.30 17.38
CA ASN A 62 -6.42 -9.91 18.42
C ASN A 62 -6.86 -11.31 18.01
N GLY A 63 -7.34 -12.12 18.98
CA GLY A 63 -7.92 -13.43 18.68
C GLY A 63 -6.90 -14.55 18.48
N ILE A 64 -5.61 -14.22 18.57
CA ILE A 64 -4.48 -15.13 18.35
C ILE A 64 -4.60 -16.33 19.28
N GLU A 65 -4.60 -17.53 18.72
CA GLU A 65 -4.64 -18.76 19.52
C GLU A 65 -3.22 -19.10 19.95
N VAL A 66 -3.02 -19.47 21.22
CA VAL A 66 -1.71 -19.86 21.73
C VAL A 66 -1.73 -21.32 22.14
N GLU A 67 -0.87 -22.09 21.49
CA GLU A 67 -0.63 -23.51 21.70
C GLU A 67 0.84 -23.76 21.97
N GLY A 68 1.16 -24.27 23.16
CA GLY A 68 2.53 -24.42 23.61
C GLY A 68 3.27 -23.08 23.53
N SER A 69 4.42 -23.09 22.88
CA SER A 69 5.25 -21.90 22.67
C SER A 69 4.86 -21.06 21.43
N GLN A 70 3.75 -21.36 20.77
CA GLN A 70 3.40 -20.80 19.47
C GLN A 70 2.04 -20.13 19.46
N GLY A 71 1.99 -18.96 18.84
CA GLY A 71 0.78 -18.22 18.52
C GLY A 71 0.40 -18.39 17.06
N LEU A 72 -0.88 -18.63 16.84
CA LEU A 72 -1.54 -18.79 15.56
C LEU A 72 -2.42 -17.55 15.32
N LEU A 73 -2.02 -16.75 14.35
CA LEU A 73 -2.78 -15.64 13.80
C LEU A 73 -3.47 -16.12 12.52
N GLN A 74 -4.79 -16.06 12.50
CA GLN A 74 -5.64 -16.49 11.40
C GLN A 74 -6.03 -15.32 10.49
N PRO A 75 -6.45 -15.59 9.24
CA PRO A 75 -7.03 -14.57 8.37
C PRO A 75 -8.19 -13.84 9.06
N GLY A 76 -8.11 -12.51 9.12
CA GLY A 76 -9.09 -11.65 9.79
C GLY A 76 -8.73 -11.22 11.22
N ASP A 77 -7.67 -11.79 11.82
CA ASP A 77 -7.21 -11.41 13.17
C ASP A 77 -6.49 -10.05 13.22
N ILE A 78 -6.07 -9.54 12.06
CA ILE A 78 -5.62 -8.15 11.91
C ILE A 78 -6.84 -7.23 11.82
N GLY A 79 -7.28 -6.74 12.98
CA GLY A 79 -8.34 -5.75 13.11
C GLY A 79 -7.84 -4.31 12.91
N GLY A 80 -8.81 -3.40 12.75
CA GLY A 80 -8.56 -1.98 12.49
C GLY A 80 -9.12 -1.52 11.15
N PRO A 81 -8.93 -0.24 10.79
CA PRO A 81 -9.30 0.25 9.47
C PRO A 81 -8.48 -0.45 8.38
N VAL A 82 -9.00 -0.46 7.17
CA VAL A 82 -8.25 -0.85 5.97
C VAL A 82 -7.79 0.43 5.29
N ILE A 83 -6.58 0.46 4.72
CA ILE A 83 -6.15 1.57 3.85
C ILE A 83 -7.16 1.69 2.70
N SER A 84 -7.85 2.83 2.62
CA SER A 84 -8.81 3.11 1.55
C SER A 84 -8.28 4.15 0.59
N ALA A 85 -8.75 4.14 -0.66
CA ALA A 85 -8.42 5.19 -1.61
C ALA A 85 -8.86 6.57 -1.08
N SER A 86 -9.95 6.61 -0.30
CA SER A 86 -10.39 7.84 0.36
C SER A 86 -9.40 8.34 1.43
N SER A 87 -8.75 7.45 2.20
CA SER A 87 -7.75 7.86 3.18
C SER A 87 -6.45 8.31 2.50
N ILE A 88 -6.05 7.63 1.42
CA ILE A 88 -4.91 8.04 0.58
C ILE A 88 -5.15 9.42 -0.03
N LEU A 89 -6.33 9.66 -0.60
CA LEU A 89 -6.67 10.91 -1.28
C LEU A 89 -7.08 12.04 -0.34
N ALA A 90 -7.07 11.84 0.98
CA ALA A 90 -7.59 12.82 1.94
C ALA A 90 -6.84 14.16 1.91
N SER A 91 -5.54 14.14 1.59
CA SER A 91 -4.71 15.35 1.41
C SER A 91 -4.30 15.61 -0.04
N PHE A 92 -5.00 15.01 -1.01
CA PHE A 92 -4.71 15.26 -2.41
C PHE A 92 -5.29 16.60 -2.85
N ASP A 93 -4.41 17.54 -3.20
CA ASP A 93 -4.81 18.82 -3.78
C ASP A 93 -5.17 18.63 -5.26
N ARG A 94 -6.39 19.04 -5.62
CA ARG A 94 -6.91 18.92 -6.99
C ARG A 94 -6.77 20.20 -7.80
N GLU A 95 -6.43 21.31 -7.15
CA GLU A 95 -6.42 22.61 -7.79
C GLU A 95 -5.40 22.65 -8.95
N GLY A 96 -5.84 23.13 -10.11
CA GLY A 96 -4.99 23.27 -11.30
C GLY A 96 -4.60 21.96 -12.02
N LYS A 97 -5.12 20.80 -11.59
CA LYS A 97 -4.81 19.50 -12.21
C LYS A 97 -5.86 19.08 -13.23
N SER A 98 -5.43 18.41 -14.30
CA SER A 98 -6.34 17.85 -15.29
C SER A 98 -7.10 16.64 -14.72
N GLU A 99 -8.28 16.36 -15.27
CA GLU A 99 -9.07 15.18 -14.86
C GLU A 99 -8.32 13.87 -15.12
N ASP A 100 -7.52 13.78 -16.19
CA ASP A 100 -6.70 12.60 -16.46
C ASP A 100 -5.61 12.40 -15.41
N TYR A 101 -4.94 13.49 -14.98
CA TYR A 101 -3.96 13.41 -13.90
C TYR A 101 -4.62 12.95 -12.58
N ILE A 102 -5.77 13.55 -12.24
CA ILE A 102 -6.57 13.16 -11.07
C ILE A 102 -7.00 11.69 -11.18
N GLY A 103 -7.39 11.24 -12.37
CA GLY A 103 -7.73 9.85 -12.68
C GLY A 103 -6.56 8.89 -12.42
N CYS A 104 -5.35 9.26 -12.83
CA CYS A 104 -4.14 8.48 -12.58
C CYS A 104 -3.83 8.35 -11.08
N VAL A 105 -3.91 9.45 -10.31
CA VAL A 105 -3.69 9.40 -8.85
C VAL A 105 -4.75 8.54 -8.16
N LYS A 106 -6.03 8.66 -8.57
CA LYS A 106 -7.12 7.81 -8.07
C LYS A 106 -6.90 6.33 -8.40
N ALA A 107 -6.42 6.01 -9.60
CA ALA A 107 -6.12 4.63 -10.00
C ALA A 107 -5.04 4.02 -9.10
N VAL A 108 -3.97 4.77 -8.77
CA VAL A 108 -2.94 4.32 -7.84
C VAL A 108 -3.49 4.12 -6.43
N ALA A 109 -4.25 5.07 -5.90
CA ALA A 109 -4.88 4.94 -4.60
C ALA A 109 -5.81 3.70 -4.54
N GLY A 110 -6.58 3.44 -5.59
CA GLY A 110 -7.44 2.26 -5.72
C GLY A 110 -6.65 0.93 -5.79
N ALA A 111 -5.52 0.91 -6.48
CA ALA A 111 -4.66 -0.27 -6.57
C ALA A 111 -4.09 -0.64 -5.18
N VAL A 112 -3.58 0.35 -4.45
CA VAL A 112 -3.06 0.17 -3.08
C VAL A 112 -4.16 -0.27 -2.13
N GLU A 113 -5.34 0.37 -2.18
CA GLU A 113 -6.50 -0.06 -1.38
C GLU A 113 -6.87 -1.53 -1.65
N ASN A 114 -6.96 -1.92 -2.92
CA ASN A 114 -7.35 -3.29 -3.28
C ASN A 114 -6.32 -4.32 -2.79
N GLY A 115 -5.04 -4.02 -3.00
CA GLY A 115 -3.94 -4.87 -2.56
C GLY A 115 -3.89 -5.00 -1.03
N MET A 116 -3.91 -3.87 -0.31
CA MET A 116 -3.84 -3.85 1.15
C MET A 116 -5.07 -4.44 1.83
N ARG A 117 -6.27 -4.22 1.27
CA ARG A 117 -7.49 -4.88 1.75
C ARG A 117 -7.39 -6.39 1.67
N SER A 118 -6.93 -6.90 0.53
CA SER A 118 -6.76 -8.34 0.31
C SER A 118 -5.66 -8.89 1.21
N TRP A 119 -4.56 -8.15 1.34
CA TRP A 119 -3.44 -8.53 2.18
C TRP A 119 -3.83 -8.62 3.65
N GLN A 120 -4.44 -7.57 4.22
CA GLN A 120 -4.81 -7.52 5.64
C GLN A 120 -5.81 -8.63 6.00
N ARG A 121 -6.82 -8.86 5.16
CA ARG A 121 -7.83 -9.90 5.39
C ARG A 121 -7.26 -11.31 5.26
N GLY A 122 -6.30 -11.48 4.36
CA GLY A 122 -5.67 -12.75 4.06
C GLY A 122 -4.46 -13.10 4.93
N TYR A 123 -3.97 -12.17 5.75
CA TYR A 123 -2.74 -12.35 6.50
C TYR A 123 -2.90 -13.36 7.63
N SER A 124 -1.91 -14.24 7.74
CA SER A 124 -1.84 -15.29 8.75
C SER A 124 -0.39 -15.52 9.18
N HIS A 125 -0.20 -16.00 10.40
CA HIS A 125 1.11 -16.33 10.94
C HIS A 125 0.99 -17.51 11.91
N ASN A 126 1.70 -18.61 11.67
CA ASN A 126 1.55 -19.85 12.44
C ASN A 126 2.63 -20.07 13.50
N ASN A 127 3.60 -19.15 13.63
CA ASN A 127 4.75 -19.34 14.52
C ASN A 127 5.11 -18.07 15.30
N ILE A 128 4.14 -17.40 15.93
CA ILE A 128 4.44 -16.25 16.81
C ILE A 128 4.97 -16.77 18.16
N PRO A 129 6.22 -16.51 18.58
CA PRO A 129 6.79 -17.17 19.75
C PRO A 129 6.25 -16.61 21.08
N PHE A 130 5.78 -17.52 21.95
CA PHE A 130 5.42 -17.29 23.35
C PHE A 130 6.22 -18.26 24.24
N PRO A 131 7.50 -17.97 24.57
CA PRO A 131 8.38 -18.92 25.25
C PRO A 131 7.80 -19.52 26.53
N GLN A 132 6.99 -18.76 27.28
CA GLN A 132 6.37 -19.21 28.53
C GLN A 132 5.25 -20.23 28.33
N GLY A 133 4.64 -20.31 27.14
CA GLY A 133 3.60 -21.32 26.87
C GLY A 133 4.14 -22.72 26.64
N ALA A 134 5.47 -22.87 26.48
CA ALA A 134 6.12 -24.18 26.39
C ALA A 134 6.09 -24.95 27.71
N SER A 135 6.07 -24.23 28.85
CA SER A 135 6.23 -24.81 30.18
C SER A 135 5.29 -24.10 31.15
N CYS A 136 4.08 -24.64 31.29
CA CYS A 136 3.11 -24.17 32.27
C CYS A 136 2.55 -25.35 33.06
N THR A 137 2.37 -25.17 34.38
CA THR A 137 1.89 -26.23 35.27
C THR A 137 0.36 -26.28 35.37
N PHE A 138 -0.29 -25.13 35.16
CA PHE A 138 -1.74 -24.96 35.29
C PHE A 138 -2.28 -24.11 34.15
N THR A 139 -2.32 -22.80 34.34
CA THR A 139 -2.83 -21.80 33.39
C THR A 139 -1.71 -20.86 32.99
N LEU A 140 -1.64 -20.49 31.70
CA LEU A 140 -0.59 -19.60 31.21
C LEU A 140 -0.71 -18.24 31.92
N PRO A 141 0.31 -17.82 32.70
CA PRO A 141 0.35 -16.48 33.24
C PRO A 141 0.48 -15.46 32.10
N PRO A 142 0.07 -14.20 32.31
CA PRO A 142 0.20 -13.17 31.28
C PRO A 142 1.63 -13.09 30.71
N CYS A 143 1.76 -13.41 29.43
CA CYS A 143 3.05 -13.42 28.73
C CYS A 143 2.95 -12.69 27.39
N LYS A 144 4.04 -12.02 27.00
CA LYS A 144 4.11 -11.30 25.73
C LYS A 144 4.80 -12.15 24.67
N ASN A 145 4.44 -11.93 23.41
CA ASN A 145 5.18 -12.53 22.30
C ASN A 145 6.59 -11.95 22.19
N VAL A 146 7.51 -12.77 21.68
CA VAL A 146 8.76 -12.26 21.11
C VAL A 146 8.44 -11.58 19.77
N PRO A 147 8.99 -10.39 19.48
CA PRO A 147 8.83 -9.75 18.19
C PRO A 147 9.16 -10.67 17.01
N VAL A 148 8.30 -10.69 16.00
CA VAL A 148 8.53 -11.38 14.72
C VAL A 148 8.24 -10.43 13.58
N THR A 149 8.92 -10.60 12.45
CA THR A 149 8.68 -9.74 11.29
C THR A 149 7.32 -10.03 10.68
N VAL A 150 6.71 -9.02 10.05
CA VAL A 150 5.49 -9.22 9.26
C VAL A 150 5.79 -10.11 8.05
N GLY A 151 7.01 -10.03 7.50
CA GLY A 151 7.51 -10.84 6.40
C GLY A 151 7.56 -12.33 6.66
N SER A 152 7.65 -12.79 7.92
CA SER A 152 7.64 -14.24 8.24
C SER A 152 6.25 -14.88 8.20
N GLY A 153 5.19 -14.06 8.09
CA GLY A 153 3.83 -14.54 7.85
C GLY A 153 3.51 -14.63 6.36
N VAL A 154 2.30 -15.10 6.06
CA VAL A 154 1.81 -15.25 4.68
C VAL A 154 0.44 -14.62 4.54
N SER A 155 0.18 -13.99 3.40
CA SER A 155 -1.15 -13.51 3.05
C SER A 155 -1.57 -13.98 1.66
N SER A 156 -2.83 -14.39 1.53
CA SER A 156 -3.43 -14.64 0.20
C SER A 156 -3.48 -13.37 -0.68
N GLY A 157 -3.37 -12.19 -0.08
CA GLY A 157 -3.29 -10.90 -0.78
C GLY A 157 -1.88 -10.49 -1.20
N ASP A 158 -0.82 -11.23 -0.86
CA ASP A 158 0.55 -10.89 -1.28
C ASP A 158 0.66 -10.80 -2.81
N ARG A 159 -0.10 -11.63 -3.54
CA ARG A 159 -0.16 -11.61 -5.01
C ARG A 159 -0.70 -10.28 -5.58
N GLU A 160 -1.59 -9.62 -4.86
CA GLU A 160 -2.25 -8.37 -5.30
C GLU A 160 -1.31 -7.17 -5.15
N MET A 161 -0.26 -7.30 -4.34
CA MET A 161 0.78 -6.29 -4.13
C MET A 161 2.00 -6.50 -5.03
N THR A 162 1.98 -7.45 -5.96
CA THR A 162 3.06 -7.64 -6.95
C THR A 162 3.01 -6.56 -8.02
N GLU A 163 4.17 -6.17 -8.57
CA GLU A 163 4.28 -5.22 -9.70
C GLU A 163 3.25 -5.55 -10.80
N ARG A 164 3.16 -6.83 -11.19
CA ARG A 164 2.25 -7.26 -12.26
C ARG A 164 0.78 -7.03 -11.91
N ALA A 165 0.35 -7.39 -10.70
CA ALA A 165 -1.05 -7.25 -10.30
C ALA A 165 -1.41 -5.77 -10.16
N LEU A 166 -0.56 -4.97 -9.52
CA LEU A 166 -0.71 -3.53 -9.38
C LEU A 166 -0.79 -2.87 -10.76
N TYR A 167 0.16 -3.14 -11.65
CA TYR A 167 0.18 -2.57 -13.00
C TYR A 167 -1.08 -2.93 -13.80
N ASN A 168 -1.53 -4.18 -13.76
CA ASN A 168 -2.77 -4.59 -14.44
C ASN A 168 -3.99 -3.87 -13.89
N TYR A 169 -4.05 -3.65 -12.57
CA TYR A 169 -5.11 -2.86 -11.95
C TYR A 169 -5.08 -1.42 -12.44
N LEU A 170 -3.90 -0.79 -12.45
CA LEU A 170 -3.71 0.58 -12.93
C LEU A 170 -4.16 0.72 -14.39
N LEU A 171 -3.78 -0.21 -15.26
CA LEU A 171 -4.19 -0.22 -16.67
C LEU A 171 -5.70 -0.38 -16.87
N TYR A 172 -6.36 -1.12 -15.99
CA TYR A 172 -7.81 -1.30 -16.06
C TYR A 172 -8.56 0.01 -15.76
N TYR A 173 -8.02 0.82 -14.85
CA TYR A 173 -8.60 2.12 -14.45
C TYR A 173 -7.88 3.33 -15.08
N ALA A 174 -7.05 3.11 -16.11
CA ALA A 174 -6.32 4.17 -16.78
C ALA A 174 -7.28 5.16 -17.46
N PRO A 175 -7.18 6.47 -17.18
CA PRO A 175 -8.01 7.48 -17.86
C PRO A 175 -7.60 7.62 -19.33
N ALA A 176 -6.31 7.45 -19.63
CA ALA A 176 -5.75 7.46 -20.98
C ALA A 176 -4.68 6.37 -21.13
N ARG A 177 -4.50 5.86 -22.35
CA ARG A 177 -3.48 4.85 -22.70
C ARG A 177 -2.31 5.43 -23.49
N GLU A 178 -1.94 6.67 -23.17
CA GLU A 178 -0.74 7.30 -23.69
C GLU A 178 0.53 6.69 -23.09
N GLU A 179 1.62 6.72 -23.85
CA GLU A 179 2.91 6.15 -23.45
C GLU A 179 3.40 6.68 -22.09
N GLY A 180 3.26 8.00 -21.88
CA GLY A 180 3.57 8.64 -20.60
C GLY A 180 2.87 7.97 -19.43
N THR A 181 1.54 7.80 -19.50
CA THR A 181 0.73 7.13 -18.46
C THR A 181 1.17 5.68 -18.22
N LEU A 182 1.48 4.92 -19.28
CA LEU A 182 1.96 3.54 -19.14
C LEU A 182 3.28 3.49 -18.35
N ILE A 183 4.21 4.41 -18.65
CA ILE A 183 5.49 4.53 -17.94
C ILE A 183 5.26 4.85 -16.46
N VAL A 184 4.43 5.84 -16.14
CA VAL A 184 4.21 6.22 -14.73
C VAL A 184 3.53 5.10 -13.96
N PHE A 185 2.58 4.39 -14.57
CA PHE A 185 1.91 3.26 -13.94
C PHE A 185 2.84 2.08 -13.71
N ARG A 186 3.71 1.76 -14.67
CA ARG A 186 4.71 0.70 -14.49
C ARG A 186 5.68 1.04 -13.37
N GLY A 187 6.21 2.27 -13.38
CA GLY A 187 7.12 2.77 -12.34
C GLY A 187 6.47 2.76 -10.96
N SER A 188 5.22 3.23 -10.85
CA SER A 188 4.45 3.21 -9.61
C SER A 188 4.24 1.79 -9.09
N ALA A 189 3.81 0.87 -9.95
CA ALA A 189 3.56 -0.52 -9.57
C ALA A 189 4.84 -1.22 -9.09
N LYS A 190 5.97 -0.98 -9.75
CA LYS A 190 7.28 -1.51 -9.35
C LYS A 190 7.70 -0.96 -7.99
N ALA A 191 7.71 0.37 -7.83
CA ALA A 191 8.12 1.02 -6.59
C ALA A 191 7.24 0.61 -5.40
N ILE A 192 5.91 0.58 -5.56
CA ILE A 192 4.97 0.14 -4.51
C ILE A 192 5.25 -1.32 -4.12
N SER A 193 5.43 -2.20 -5.09
CA SER A 193 5.69 -3.63 -4.83
C SER A 193 6.98 -3.83 -4.04
N GLU A 194 8.05 -3.10 -4.38
CA GLU A 194 9.35 -3.21 -3.73
C GLU A 194 9.31 -2.60 -2.31
N CYS A 195 8.74 -1.40 -2.16
CA CYS A 195 8.60 -0.76 -0.84
C CYS A 195 7.69 -1.55 0.09
N PHE A 196 6.65 -2.20 -0.44
CA PHE A 196 5.80 -3.09 0.34
C PHE A 196 6.56 -4.31 0.86
N ALA A 197 7.38 -4.94 0.03
CA ALA A 197 8.21 -6.08 0.44
C ALA A 197 9.19 -5.67 1.56
N GLU A 198 9.86 -4.53 1.39
CA GLU A 198 10.79 -4.00 2.40
C GLU A 198 10.10 -3.63 3.71
N TRP A 199 8.92 -3.02 3.64
CA TRP A 199 8.10 -2.74 4.81
C TRP A 199 7.74 -4.04 5.55
N LYS A 200 7.32 -5.10 4.84
CA LYS A 200 7.01 -6.39 5.49
C LYS A 200 8.21 -6.95 6.24
N ASP A 201 9.39 -6.86 5.67
CA ASP A 201 10.61 -7.44 6.25
C ASP A 201 11.15 -6.62 7.42
N SER A 202 10.83 -5.33 7.48
CA SER A 202 11.29 -4.40 8.53
C SER A 202 10.25 -4.12 9.62
N CYS A 203 8.96 -4.35 9.36
CA CYS A 203 7.88 -4.21 10.34
C CYS A 203 7.74 -5.47 11.19
N PHE A 204 7.38 -5.30 12.45
CA PHE A 204 7.28 -6.35 13.46
C PHE A 204 5.86 -6.45 14.04
N ILE A 205 5.45 -7.68 14.34
CA ILE A 205 4.29 -8.01 15.18
C ILE A 205 4.78 -8.11 16.62
N ILE A 206 4.29 -7.22 17.49
CA ILE A 206 4.74 -7.14 18.89
C ILE A 206 3.60 -6.89 19.86
N GLY A 207 3.87 -7.16 21.14
CA GLY A 207 3.04 -6.71 22.24
C GLY A 207 1.75 -7.50 22.43
N ILE A 208 1.59 -8.64 21.75
CA ILE A 208 0.48 -9.55 21.96
C ILE A 208 0.60 -10.12 23.37
N LEU A 209 -0.41 -9.90 24.20
CA LEU A 209 -0.51 -10.46 25.54
C LEU A 209 -1.34 -11.73 25.50
N ALA A 210 -0.71 -12.87 25.76
CA ALA A 210 -1.37 -14.17 25.88
C ALA A 210 -1.64 -14.52 27.34
N THR A 211 -2.84 -15.05 27.59
CA THR A 211 -3.28 -15.51 28.91
C THR A 211 -4.23 -16.69 28.78
N GLY A 212 -4.43 -17.41 29.88
CA GLY A 212 -5.43 -18.48 29.95
C GLY A 212 -4.89 -19.80 29.44
N GLY A 213 -5.74 -20.60 28.80
CA GLY A 213 -5.40 -21.96 28.42
C GLY A 213 -5.07 -22.86 29.61
N ILE A 214 -4.96 -24.15 29.36
CA ILE A 214 -4.66 -25.14 30.40
C ILE A 214 -3.58 -26.08 29.87
N ALA A 215 -2.57 -26.35 30.70
CA ALA A 215 -1.66 -27.45 30.47
C ALA A 215 -2.34 -28.77 30.86
N PRO A 216 -2.33 -29.81 30.00
CA PRO A 216 -3.04 -31.05 30.29
C PRO A 216 -2.59 -31.66 31.63
N GLN A 217 -3.57 -32.03 32.46
CA GLN A 217 -3.38 -32.67 33.76
C GLN A 217 -3.99 -34.09 33.77
N PRO A 218 -3.36 -35.06 34.43
CA PRO A 218 -2.01 -35.00 34.99
C PRO A 218 -0.97 -35.09 33.87
N ALA A 219 0.14 -34.35 34.01
CA ALA A 219 1.35 -34.74 33.31
C ALA A 219 1.72 -36.17 33.77
N PRO A 220 2.04 -37.12 32.86
CA PRO A 220 2.58 -38.42 33.27
C PRO A 220 3.62 -38.25 34.38
N MET A 221 3.60 -39.08 35.44
CA MET A 221 4.58 -38.94 36.53
C MET A 221 6.01 -38.82 35.97
N GLY A 222 6.71 -37.73 36.33
CA GLY A 222 8.07 -37.45 35.85
C GLY A 222 8.18 -36.63 34.55
N SER A 223 7.06 -36.25 33.91
CA SER A 223 7.09 -35.50 32.63
C SER A 223 7.05 -33.97 32.75
N GLY A 224 6.92 -33.43 33.97
CA GLY A 224 6.96 -31.99 34.22
C GLY A 224 5.80 -31.21 33.59
N PRO A 225 5.88 -29.87 33.52
CA PRO A 225 4.88 -29.02 32.89
C PRO A 225 4.63 -29.39 31.42
N GLY A 226 3.37 -29.34 30.97
CA GLY A 226 2.98 -29.62 29.58
C GLY A 226 2.75 -28.34 28.75
N PRO A 227 2.64 -28.46 27.41
CA PRO A 227 2.33 -27.31 26.55
C PRO A 227 0.91 -26.82 26.83
N VAL A 228 0.74 -25.49 26.89
CA VAL A 228 -0.57 -24.85 27.07
C VAL A 228 -1.46 -25.12 25.85
N ARG A 229 -2.75 -25.38 26.08
CA ARG A 229 -3.76 -25.42 25.00
C ARG A 229 -4.88 -24.42 25.26
N GLY A 230 -5.34 -23.74 24.21
CA GLY A 230 -6.50 -22.85 24.26
C GLY A 230 -6.26 -21.50 24.94
N ALA A 231 -5.00 -21.05 25.05
CA ALA A 231 -4.73 -19.68 25.46
C ALA A 231 -5.08 -18.70 24.34
N LYS A 232 -5.38 -17.44 24.70
CA LYS A 232 -5.75 -16.39 23.75
C LYS A 232 -4.85 -15.16 23.91
N GLY A 233 -4.34 -14.67 22.78
CA GLY A 233 -3.53 -13.48 22.62
C GLY A 233 -4.36 -12.28 22.16
N ARG A 234 -4.11 -11.11 22.75
CA ARG A 234 -4.77 -9.84 22.40
C ARG A 234 -3.83 -8.64 22.55
N GLY A 235 -4.21 -7.50 21.95
CA GLY A 235 -3.52 -6.23 22.11
C GLY A 235 -2.18 -6.13 21.36
N GLY A 236 -1.96 -7.03 20.40
CA GLY A 236 -0.81 -6.92 19.51
C GLY A 236 -0.92 -5.69 18.62
N ARG A 237 0.22 -5.18 18.18
CA ARG A 237 0.34 -4.07 17.24
C ARG A 237 1.45 -4.32 16.24
N LEU A 238 1.42 -3.56 15.15
CA LEU A 238 2.54 -3.43 14.23
C LEU A 238 3.51 -2.37 14.77
N ALA A 239 4.81 -2.60 14.66
CA ALA A 239 5.86 -1.68 15.10
C ALA A 239 7.10 -1.79 14.21
N GLY A 240 7.90 -0.74 14.13
CA GLY A 240 9.07 -0.68 13.25
C GLY A 240 8.95 0.48 12.26
N PRO A 241 9.77 0.50 11.21
CA PRO A 241 9.68 1.50 10.15
C PRO A 241 8.29 1.51 9.50
N TYR A 242 7.87 2.70 9.08
CA TYR A 242 6.70 2.85 8.23
C TYR A 242 7.08 2.57 6.77
N PHE A 243 6.07 2.46 5.91
CA PHE A 243 6.28 2.48 4.46
C PHE A 243 7.03 3.75 4.05
N ASP A 244 8.17 3.60 3.39
CA ASP A 244 9.05 4.72 3.06
C ASP A 244 8.65 5.37 1.73
N GLY A 245 7.90 6.47 1.82
CA GLY A 245 7.51 7.26 0.66
C GLY A 245 8.70 7.89 -0.08
N SER A 246 9.78 8.23 0.64
CA SER A 246 10.99 8.79 0.01
C SER A 246 11.73 7.76 -0.84
N SER A 247 11.79 6.51 -0.36
CA SER A 247 12.30 5.37 -1.13
C SER A 247 11.42 5.09 -2.35
N MET A 248 10.09 5.11 -2.18
CA MET A 248 9.14 4.91 -3.27
C MET A 248 9.28 5.98 -4.36
N ASP A 249 9.39 7.26 -3.98
CA ASP A 249 9.64 8.37 -4.91
C ASP A 249 10.94 8.13 -5.69
N SER A 250 12.05 7.89 -4.98
CA SER A 250 13.37 7.65 -5.58
C SER A 250 13.35 6.53 -6.64
N ARG A 251 12.66 5.42 -6.36
CA ARG A 251 12.53 4.28 -7.29
C ARG A 251 11.69 4.59 -8.52
N MET A 252 10.60 5.35 -8.36
CA MET A 252 9.82 5.82 -9.50
C MET A 252 10.67 6.72 -10.39
N LEU A 253 11.42 7.66 -9.78
CA LEU A 253 12.26 8.56 -10.54
C LEU A 253 13.38 7.81 -11.29
N GLU A 254 14.05 6.87 -10.62
CA GLU A 254 15.05 6.00 -11.25
C GLU A 254 14.47 5.29 -12.47
N TYR A 255 13.28 4.69 -12.32
CA TYR A 255 12.57 4.05 -13.42
C TYR A 255 12.29 5.04 -14.57
N PHE A 256 11.84 6.25 -14.28
CA PHE A 256 11.56 7.25 -15.32
C PHE A 256 12.82 7.69 -16.07
N TRP A 257 13.94 7.85 -15.37
CA TRP A 257 15.23 8.15 -16.00
C TRP A 257 15.74 7.02 -16.89
N GLU A 258 15.46 5.76 -16.54
CA GLU A 258 15.81 4.62 -17.37
C GLU A 258 15.00 4.57 -18.67
N GLN A 259 13.75 5.03 -18.66
CA GLN A 259 12.90 5.06 -19.87
C GLN A 259 13.24 6.20 -20.84
N GLU A 260 14.06 7.19 -20.43
CA GLU A 260 14.47 8.31 -21.28
C GLU A 260 15.80 8.08 -22.02
N LYS A 261 16.45 6.92 -21.80
CA LYS A 261 17.70 6.52 -22.46
C LYS A 261 17.45 5.68 -23.71
#